data_AF-A0AAQ3RBS7-F1
#
_entry.id   AF-A0AAQ3RBS7-F1
#
_cell.length_a   1.000
_cell.length_b   1.000
_cell.length_c   1.000
_cell.angle_alpha   90.00
_cell.angle_beta   90.00
_cell.angle_gamma   90.00
#
_symmetry.space_group_name_H-M   'P 1'
#
loop_
_entity.id
_entity.type
_entity.pdbx_description
1 polymer ?
#
loop_
_entity_poly.entity_id
_entity_poly.type
_entity_poly.pdbx_seq_one_letter_code
_entity_poly.pdbx_strand_id
1 'polypeptide(L)'
;MCISILSTAHPRYPFILLSNRDEFLHRSTLAADWWEAPHNNVLGGRDQQRQEQGTWLGVTRQGRIAILTNFREEGADQIARDKSRGGITRSYLTQSPFGEESAEEFAKSLIEGMGISDVGGFTLLFGRLRAAAKTQSTSSRDDAGPEGVFPGLAVISNRTASSKELTRIATRSGETLGLSNSHYGDATWPKVVQGEQLLQEAINLHVSSNGNEEDLIQAGLGILSRNNLPPKREDEDAKTYVRQFRNSILIPPVQGTEGLYGTQKQTIILVSDSGKMTFVERTLFDEDAKPVVAIDSRDKRFAFDIEGWRS
;
A
#
# COMPACT_ATOMS: atom_id res chain seq x y z
N MET A 1 2.18 -5.55 11.74
CA MET A 1 0.85 -5.09 11.30
C MET A 1 1.03 -3.97 10.27
N CYS A 2 0.99 -4.27 8.98
CA CYS A 2 1.17 -3.27 7.91
C CYS A 2 0.30 -2.00 8.06
N ILE A 3 0.76 -0.90 7.50
CA ILE A 3 0.00 0.36 7.39
C ILE A 3 0.27 0.98 6.03
N SER A 4 -0.73 1.64 5.45
CA SER A 4 -0.55 2.52 4.30
C SER A 4 -1.32 3.81 4.53
N ILE A 5 -0.71 4.94 4.18
CA ILE A 5 -1.28 6.27 4.31
C ILE A 5 -1.12 6.93 2.94
N LEU A 6 -2.21 7.45 2.38
CA LEU A 6 -2.19 8.14 1.10
C LEU A 6 -2.71 9.57 1.24
N SER A 7 -2.30 10.43 0.31
CA SER A 7 -2.85 11.78 0.21
C SER A 7 -2.95 12.25 -1.23
N THR A 8 -3.99 13.02 -1.50
CA THR A 8 -4.21 13.79 -2.74
C THR A 8 -4.13 15.30 -2.49
N ALA A 9 -3.61 15.72 -1.33
CA ALA A 9 -3.64 17.13 -0.90
C ALA A 9 -2.47 17.97 -1.45
N HIS A 10 -1.40 17.35 -1.95
CA HIS A 10 -0.21 18.08 -2.35
C HIS A 10 -0.35 18.68 -3.77
N PRO A 11 -0.09 19.98 -3.98
CA PRO A 11 -0.37 20.65 -5.26
C PRO A 11 0.51 20.18 -6.43
N ARG A 12 1.76 19.78 -6.17
CA ARG A 12 2.66 19.21 -7.22
C ARG A 12 2.65 17.69 -7.29
N TYR A 13 2.08 17.02 -6.29
CA TYR A 13 2.11 15.57 -6.13
C TYR A 13 0.68 15.12 -5.83
N PRO A 14 -0.23 15.12 -6.83
CA PRO A 14 -1.64 14.79 -6.64
C PRO A 14 -1.90 13.38 -6.09
N PHE A 15 -0.87 12.53 -6.02
CA PHE A 15 -0.92 11.29 -5.26
C PHE A 15 0.40 11.05 -4.52
N ILE A 16 0.29 10.83 -3.21
CA ILE A 16 1.37 10.40 -2.31
C ILE A 16 0.90 9.12 -1.61
N LEU A 17 1.77 8.13 -1.50
CA LEU A 17 1.56 6.93 -0.68
C LEU A 17 2.79 6.67 0.19
N LEU A 18 2.55 6.39 1.46
CA LEU A 18 3.50 5.86 2.42
C LEU A 18 3.03 4.47 2.84
N SER A 19 3.90 3.46 2.88
CA SER A 19 3.51 2.10 3.28
C SER A 19 4.61 1.39 4.07
N ASN A 20 4.23 0.73 5.16
CA ASN A 20 5.09 -0.23 5.86
C ASN A 20 4.56 -1.65 5.64
N ARG A 21 5.46 -2.54 5.22
CA ARG A 21 5.25 -3.99 5.30
C ARG A 21 5.86 -4.50 6.58
N ASP A 22 4.99 -4.97 7.48
CA ASP A 22 5.41 -5.65 8.69
C ASP A 22 5.21 -7.14 8.55
N GLU A 23 6.26 -7.90 8.80
CA GLU A 23 6.26 -9.34 8.62
C GLU A 23 7.40 -9.99 9.44
N PHE A 24 7.39 -11.32 9.51
CA PHE A 24 8.56 -12.07 9.95
C PHE A 24 9.79 -11.70 9.12
N LEU A 25 10.87 -11.31 9.78
CA LEU A 25 12.06 -10.75 9.13
C LEU A 25 12.80 -11.79 8.27
N HIS A 26 12.74 -13.06 8.67
CA HIS A 26 13.28 -14.20 7.94
C HIS A 26 12.38 -14.64 6.77
N ARG A 27 11.21 -14.02 6.59
CA ARG A 27 10.34 -14.35 5.46
C ARG A 27 11.00 -13.84 4.18
N SER A 28 11.45 -14.78 3.37
CA SER A 28 12.14 -14.52 2.11
C SER A 28 11.29 -13.67 1.17
N THR A 29 11.86 -12.55 0.72
CA THR A 29 11.26 -11.63 -0.24
C THR A 29 12.31 -11.11 -1.21
N LEU A 30 11.91 -10.89 -2.47
CA LEU A 30 12.68 -10.05 -3.38
C LEU A 30 12.32 -8.59 -3.12
N ALA A 31 13.33 -7.73 -3.03
CA ALA A 31 13.16 -6.28 -3.01
C ALA A 31 12.47 -5.80 -4.30
N ALA A 32 11.85 -4.62 -4.23
CA ALA A 32 11.17 -4.04 -5.39
C ALA A 32 12.08 -4.00 -6.62
N ASP A 33 11.56 -4.48 -7.73
CA ASP A 33 12.17 -4.37 -9.04
C ASP A 33 11.09 -4.48 -10.13
N TRP A 34 11.45 -4.15 -11.36
CA TRP A 34 10.63 -4.54 -12.50
C TRP A 34 10.64 -6.06 -12.61
N TRP A 35 9.46 -6.66 -12.71
CA TRP A 35 9.36 -8.12 -12.76
C TRP A 35 9.89 -8.67 -14.08
N GLU A 36 10.21 -9.96 -14.09
CA GLU A 36 10.59 -10.64 -15.32
C GLU A 36 9.40 -10.83 -16.27
N ALA A 37 9.70 -11.08 -17.54
CA ALA A 37 8.69 -11.44 -18.52
C ALA A 37 7.85 -12.66 -18.05
N PRO A 38 6.53 -12.69 -18.30
CA PRO A 38 5.75 -11.77 -19.14
C PRO A 38 5.18 -10.53 -18.41
N HIS A 39 5.58 -10.28 -17.16
CA HIS A 39 4.99 -9.24 -16.32
C HIS A 39 5.94 -8.05 -16.09
N ASN A 40 6.80 -7.76 -17.07
CA ASN A 40 7.82 -6.71 -17.01
C ASN A 40 7.29 -5.27 -16.99
N ASN A 41 5.97 -5.11 -17.03
CA ASN A 41 5.28 -3.85 -16.77
C ASN A 41 4.92 -3.66 -15.28
N VAL A 42 5.19 -4.63 -14.40
CA VAL A 42 4.90 -4.57 -12.95
C VAL A 42 6.18 -4.23 -12.18
N LEU A 43 6.07 -3.28 -11.25
CA LEU A 43 7.11 -2.90 -10.29
C LEU A 43 6.60 -3.18 -8.88
N GLY A 44 7.36 -3.93 -8.10
CA GLY A 44 7.04 -4.19 -6.68
C GLY A 44 7.87 -5.34 -6.12
N GLY A 45 7.90 -5.46 -4.79
CA GLY A 45 8.55 -6.59 -4.14
C GLY A 45 7.78 -7.90 -4.36
N ARG A 46 8.44 -9.05 -4.17
CA ARG A 46 7.79 -10.37 -4.30
C ARG A 46 8.00 -11.22 -3.07
N ASP A 47 6.94 -11.85 -2.60
CA ASP A 47 6.98 -12.88 -1.58
C ASP A 47 7.54 -14.18 -2.18
N GLN A 48 8.55 -14.79 -1.56
CA GLN A 48 9.15 -16.02 -2.07
C GLN A 48 8.68 -17.29 -1.34
N GLN A 49 7.85 -17.14 -0.30
CA GLN A 49 7.44 -18.29 0.52
C GLN A 49 6.43 -19.19 -0.18
N ARG A 50 5.62 -18.65 -1.10
CA ARG A 50 4.62 -19.41 -1.86
C ARG A 50 4.98 -19.46 -3.35
N GLN A 51 4.61 -20.56 -4.01
CA GLN A 51 4.91 -20.81 -5.43
C GLN A 51 4.36 -19.73 -6.37
N GLU A 52 3.19 -19.18 -6.06
CA GLU A 52 2.55 -18.08 -6.79
C GLU A 52 3.36 -16.78 -6.79
N GLN A 53 4.30 -16.61 -5.84
CA GLN A 53 5.13 -15.44 -5.65
C GLN A 53 4.32 -14.13 -5.65
N GLY A 54 3.36 -14.05 -4.71
CA GLY A 54 2.49 -12.89 -4.54
C GLY A 54 3.23 -11.60 -4.15
N THR A 55 2.50 -10.50 -4.01
CA THR A 55 3.06 -9.21 -3.57
C THR A 55 2.15 -8.51 -2.57
N TRP A 56 2.70 -7.63 -1.74
CA TRP A 56 1.94 -6.81 -0.79
C TRP A 56 1.64 -5.42 -1.34
N LEU A 57 2.46 -4.93 -2.27
CA LEU A 57 2.35 -3.62 -2.87
C LEU A 57 3.06 -3.64 -4.22
N GLY A 58 2.37 -3.15 -5.25
CA GLY A 58 3.00 -2.94 -6.55
C GLY A 58 2.26 -1.92 -7.41
N VAL A 59 2.94 -1.50 -8.47
CA VAL A 59 2.43 -0.58 -9.49
C VAL A 59 2.73 -1.12 -10.88
N THR A 60 2.06 -0.60 -11.91
CA THR A 60 2.41 -0.87 -13.30
C THR A 60 2.81 0.39 -14.05
N ARG A 61 3.50 0.23 -15.20
CA ARG A 61 3.78 1.34 -16.12
C ARG A 61 2.52 2.09 -16.55
N GLN A 62 1.39 1.39 -16.61
CA GLN A 62 0.08 1.93 -16.99
C GLN A 62 -0.68 2.58 -15.84
N GLY A 63 -0.07 2.68 -14.66
CA GLY A 63 -0.62 3.34 -13.49
C GLY A 63 -1.56 2.47 -12.66
N ARG A 64 -1.67 1.16 -12.89
CA ARG A 64 -2.35 0.30 -11.90
C ARG A 64 -1.55 0.33 -10.60
N ILE A 65 -2.24 0.35 -9.48
CA ILE A 65 -1.68 0.23 -8.14
C ILE A 65 -2.52 -0.76 -7.35
N ALA A 66 -1.87 -1.60 -6.55
CA ALA A 66 -2.55 -2.45 -5.58
C ALA A 66 -1.71 -2.61 -4.31
N ILE A 67 -2.38 -2.52 -3.17
CA ILE A 67 -1.79 -2.57 -1.83
C ILE A 67 -2.67 -3.45 -0.95
N LEU A 68 -2.05 -4.35 -0.21
CA LEU A 68 -2.71 -5.33 0.64
C LEU A 68 -2.32 -5.12 2.10
N THR A 69 -3.32 -5.05 2.98
CA THR A 69 -3.14 -5.19 4.42
C THR A 69 -3.90 -6.42 4.93
N ASN A 70 -3.20 -7.32 5.63
CA ASN A 70 -3.83 -8.50 6.22
C ASN A 70 -4.71 -8.08 7.41
N PHE A 71 -5.88 -8.68 7.63
CA PHE A 71 -6.56 -8.50 8.92
C PHE A 71 -5.74 -9.14 10.03
N ARG A 72 -5.87 -8.59 11.22
CA ARG A 72 -5.44 -9.29 12.42
C ARG A 72 -6.36 -10.48 12.67
N GLU A 73 -5.79 -11.68 12.74
CA GLU A 73 -6.51 -12.92 13.05
C GLU A 73 -6.03 -13.46 14.40
N GLU A 74 -6.96 -13.91 15.25
CA GLU A 74 -6.64 -14.42 16.59
C GLU A 74 -6.45 -15.95 16.64
N GLY A 75 -6.71 -16.68 15.54
CA GLY A 75 -6.63 -18.15 15.48
C GLY A 75 -5.88 -18.70 14.26
N ALA A 76 -5.13 -19.79 14.47
CA ALA A 76 -4.27 -20.43 13.46
C ALA A 76 -5.06 -20.95 12.23
N ASP A 77 -6.28 -21.44 12.44
CA ASP A 77 -7.15 -21.97 11.37
C ASP A 77 -7.65 -20.88 10.41
N GLN A 78 -7.61 -19.60 10.82
CA GLN A 78 -7.97 -18.47 9.95
C GLN A 78 -6.79 -18.02 9.07
N ILE A 79 -5.56 -18.27 9.53
CA ILE A 79 -4.29 -17.90 8.88
C ILE A 79 -3.91 -18.92 7.80
N ALA A 80 -4.21 -20.20 8.03
CA ALA A 80 -3.87 -21.33 7.16
C ALA A 80 -4.97 -21.63 6.12
N ARG A 81 -5.31 -20.63 5.29
CA ARG A 81 -6.16 -20.87 4.13
C ARG A 81 -5.33 -21.14 2.87
N ASP A 82 -5.86 -21.99 1.99
CA ASP A 82 -5.16 -22.53 0.82
C ASP A 82 -4.66 -21.44 -0.13
N LYS A 83 -5.40 -20.33 -0.25
CA LYS A 83 -5.07 -19.22 -1.14
C LYS A 83 -4.34 -18.09 -0.40
N SER A 84 -3.30 -17.58 -1.06
CA SER A 84 -2.51 -16.48 -0.54
C SER A 84 -3.18 -15.13 -0.78
N ARG A 85 -3.11 -14.26 0.22
CA ARG A 85 -3.57 -12.86 0.09
C ARG A 85 -2.75 -12.09 -0.94
N GLY A 86 -1.43 -12.32 -1.00
CA GLY A 86 -0.55 -11.65 -1.96
C GLY A 86 -0.79 -12.07 -3.41
N GLY A 87 -1.41 -13.24 -3.63
CA GLY A 87 -1.83 -13.71 -4.94
C GLY A 87 -2.93 -12.85 -5.55
N ILE A 88 -3.79 -12.22 -4.72
CA ILE A 88 -4.84 -11.30 -5.17
C ILE A 88 -4.22 -10.00 -5.70
N THR A 89 -3.26 -9.43 -4.97
CA THR A 89 -2.55 -8.23 -5.42
C THR A 89 -1.80 -8.50 -6.72
N ARG A 90 -1.15 -9.66 -6.81
CA ARG A 90 -0.50 -10.12 -8.04
C ARG A 90 -1.50 -10.26 -9.18
N SER A 91 -2.67 -10.87 -8.96
CA SER A 91 -3.64 -11.12 -10.03
C SER A 91 -4.14 -9.81 -10.66
N TYR A 92 -4.38 -8.76 -9.86
CA TYR A 92 -4.71 -7.43 -10.38
C TYR A 92 -3.58 -6.79 -11.19
N LEU A 93 -2.36 -6.82 -10.66
CA LEU A 93 -1.22 -6.16 -11.31
C LEU A 93 -0.79 -6.84 -12.60
N THR A 94 -0.99 -8.16 -12.71
CA THR A 94 -0.56 -8.98 -13.85
C THR A 94 -1.59 -9.12 -14.97
N GLN A 95 -2.75 -8.46 -14.86
CA GLN A 95 -3.72 -8.41 -15.96
C GLN A 95 -3.11 -7.71 -17.18
N SER A 96 -3.65 -7.99 -18.37
CA SER A 96 -3.21 -7.37 -19.62
C SER A 96 -3.07 -5.84 -19.46
N PRO A 97 -1.94 -5.24 -19.89
CA PRO A 97 -1.74 -3.79 -19.84
C PRO A 97 -2.73 -3.04 -20.75
N PHE A 98 -3.27 -3.74 -21.76
CA PHE A 98 -4.30 -3.24 -22.68
C PHE A 98 -5.73 -3.61 -22.24
N GLY A 99 -5.88 -4.26 -21.08
CA GLY A 99 -7.19 -4.62 -20.56
C GLY A 99 -7.93 -3.38 -20.03
N GLU A 100 -9.17 -3.19 -20.47
CA GLU A 100 -10.09 -2.16 -19.98
C GLU A 100 -10.91 -2.64 -18.78
N GLU A 101 -10.52 -3.73 -18.11
CA GLU A 101 -11.25 -4.22 -16.94
C GLU A 101 -11.32 -3.13 -15.86
N SER A 102 -12.55 -2.78 -15.50
CA SER A 102 -12.88 -1.82 -14.46
C SER A 102 -12.58 -2.38 -13.06
N ALA A 103 -12.44 -1.49 -12.07
CA ALA A 103 -12.25 -1.93 -10.69
C ALA A 103 -13.45 -2.73 -10.17
N GLU A 104 -14.65 -2.41 -10.66
CA GLU A 104 -15.91 -3.08 -10.39
C GLU A 104 -15.92 -4.51 -10.95
N GLU A 105 -15.49 -4.70 -12.19
CA GLU A 105 -15.37 -6.03 -12.80
C GLU A 105 -14.32 -6.89 -12.06
N PHE A 106 -13.16 -6.31 -11.73
CA PHE A 106 -12.17 -7.00 -10.91
C PHE A 106 -12.75 -7.40 -9.55
N ALA A 107 -13.38 -6.46 -8.84
CA ALA A 107 -14.00 -6.69 -7.54
C ALA A 107 -15.06 -7.79 -7.60
N LYS A 108 -15.92 -7.75 -8.64
CA LYS A 108 -16.94 -8.76 -8.89
C LYS A 108 -16.30 -10.13 -9.14
N SER A 109 -15.26 -10.21 -9.98
CA SER A 109 -14.54 -11.47 -10.24
C SER A 109 -13.87 -12.02 -8.98
N LEU A 110 -13.36 -11.14 -8.11
CA LEU A 110 -12.76 -11.51 -6.84
C LEU A 110 -13.85 -12.11 -5.93
N ILE A 111 -15.00 -11.45 -5.79
CA ILE A 111 -16.12 -11.89 -4.95
C ILE A 111 -16.76 -13.19 -5.46
N GLU A 112 -17.03 -13.28 -6.76
CA GLU A 112 -17.78 -14.38 -7.37
C GLU A 112 -16.88 -15.57 -7.78
N GLY A 113 -15.67 -15.31 -8.26
CA GLY A 113 -14.80 -16.31 -8.89
C GLY A 113 -13.62 -16.79 -8.05
N MET A 114 -13.08 -15.96 -7.15
CA MET A 114 -11.86 -16.31 -6.41
C MET A 114 -12.09 -17.01 -5.07
N GLY A 115 -13.34 -17.23 -4.64
CA GLY A 115 -13.60 -17.86 -3.34
C GLY A 115 -12.93 -17.05 -2.24
N ILE A 116 -13.31 -15.77 -2.12
CA ILE A 116 -12.85 -14.88 -1.03
C ILE A 116 -12.97 -15.55 0.36
N SER A 117 -13.93 -16.48 0.49
CA SER A 117 -14.13 -17.35 1.66
C SER A 117 -12.93 -18.22 2.02
N ASP A 118 -11.99 -18.45 1.11
CA ASP A 118 -10.82 -19.34 1.26
C ASP A 118 -9.51 -18.55 1.31
N VAL A 119 -9.58 -17.23 1.53
CA VAL A 119 -8.43 -16.35 1.75
C VAL A 119 -8.52 -15.79 3.17
N GLY A 120 -7.41 -15.71 3.90
CA GLY A 120 -7.37 -15.08 5.23
C GLY A 120 -7.89 -13.63 5.16
N GLY A 121 -8.30 -13.05 6.28
CA GLY A 121 -8.83 -11.68 6.30
C GLY A 121 -7.87 -10.67 5.64
N PHE A 122 -8.39 -9.78 4.80
CA PHE A 122 -7.60 -8.72 4.13
C PHE A 122 -8.42 -7.46 3.81
N THR A 123 -7.71 -6.35 3.65
CA THR A 123 -8.16 -5.16 2.94
C THR A 123 -7.25 -4.97 1.73
N LEU A 124 -7.83 -4.82 0.55
CA LEU A 124 -7.14 -4.52 -0.71
C LEU A 124 -7.56 -3.14 -1.17
N LEU A 125 -6.57 -2.26 -1.31
CA LEU A 125 -6.70 -0.97 -1.98
C LEU A 125 -6.14 -1.11 -3.39
N PHE A 126 -6.92 -0.82 -4.42
CA PHE A 126 -6.48 -1.01 -5.80
C PHE A 126 -7.18 -0.06 -6.77
N GLY A 127 -6.57 0.18 -7.92
CA GLY A 127 -7.15 1.03 -8.96
C GLY A 127 -6.11 1.48 -9.96
N ARG A 128 -6.48 2.47 -10.78
CA ARG A 128 -5.58 3.05 -11.78
C ARG A 128 -5.42 4.54 -11.51
N LEU A 129 -4.17 4.96 -11.31
CA LEU A 129 -3.78 6.35 -11.17
C LEU A 129 -3.93 7.04 -12.52
N ARG A 130 -4.67 8.15 -12.56
CA ARG A 130 -4.92 8.97 -13.74
C ARG A 130 -4.93 10.44 -13.33
N ALA A 131 -4.64 11.33 -14.28
CA ALA A 131 -4.84 12.76 -14.10
C ALA A 131 -6.32 13.04 -13.76
N ALA A 132 -6.57 14.11 -13.00
CA ALA A 132 -7.92 14.60 -12.78
C ALA A 132 -8.56 14.97 -14.13
N ALA A 133 -9.87 14.72 -14.27
CA ALA A 133 -10.58 15.12 -15.48
C ALA A 133 -10.49 16.65 -15.66
N LYS A 134 -9.86 17.08 -16.76
CA LYS A 134 -9.89 18.48 -17.20
C LYS A 134 -11.17 18.74 -17.98
N THR A 135 -11.75 19.91 -17.79
CA THR A 135 -12.85 20.41 -18.59
C THR A 135 -12.48 20.40 -20.08
N GLN A 136 -13.29 19.72 -20.89
CA GLN A 136 -13.29 19.62 -22.37
C GLN A 136 -12.68 18.35 -23.01
N SER A 137 -13.55 17.38 -23.32
CA SER A 137 -13.57 16.79 -24.66
C SER A 137 -14.99 16.38 -25.04
N THR A 138 -15.47 16.93 -26.15
CA THR A 138 -16.76 16.74 -26.81
C THR A 138 -16.95 15.35 -27.43
N SER A 139 -16.38 14.29 -26.83
CA SER A 139 -16.62 12.92 -27.29
C SER A 139 -17.42 12.15 -26.26
N SER A 140 -18.61 11.73 -26.69
CA SER A 140 -19.59 10.93 -25.98
C SER A 140 -19.01 9.58 -25.55
N ARG A 141 -18.41 9.52 -24.37
CA ARG A 141 -18.28 8.29 -23.55
C ARG A 141 -18.33 8.68 -22.08
N ASP A 142 -19.13 7.94 -21.33
CA ASP A 142 -19.61 8.21 -19.96
C ASP A 142 -18.54 8.20 -18.85
N ASP A 143 -17.26 8.47 -19.16
CA ASP A 143 -16.13 8.42 -18.22
C ASP A 143 -15.66 9.80 -17.71
N ALA A 144 -16.30 10.89 -18.16
CA ALA A 144 -15.98 12.23 -17.67
C ALA A 144 -16.70 12.50 -16.35
N GLY A 145 -16.05 12.14 -15.24
CA GLY A 145 -16.47 12.58 -13.90
C GLY A 145 -16.48 14.11 -13.77
N PRO A 146 -17.09 14.66 -12.70
CA PRO A 146 -17.08 16.10 -12.44
C PRO A 146 -15.65 16.66 -12.40
N GLU A 147 -15.48 17.94 -12.74
CA GLU A 147 -14.16 18.60 -12.74
C GLU A 147 -13.45 18.43 -11.38
N GLY A 148 -12.17 18.04 -11.42
CA GLY A 148 -11.38 17.80 -10.20
C GLY A 148 -11.69 16.49 -9.47
N VAL A 149 -12.55 15.62 -10.03
CA VAL A 149 -12.79 14.27 -9.52
C VAL A 149 -11.81 13.28 -10.16
N PHE A 150 -11.09 12.57 -9.31
CA PHE A 150 -10.27 11.44 -9.70
C PHE A 150 -11.15 10.18 -9.77
N PRO A 151 -10.82 9.19 -10.62
CA PRO A 151 -11.47 7.88 -10.58
C PRO A 151 -11.43 7.24 -9.18
N GLY A 152 -10.43 7.60 -8.38
CA GLY A 152 -10.21 7.09 -7.04
C GLY A 152 -9.73 5.64 -7.05
N LEU A 153 -9.39 5.17 -5.86
CA LEU A 153 -8.97 3.81 -5.60
C LEU A 153 -10.09 3.05 -4.89
N ALA A 154 -10.35 1.84 -5.35
CA ALA A 154 -11.30 0.93 -4.76
C ALA A 154 -10.72 0.27 -3.50
N VAL A 155 -11.56 0.12 -2.49
CA VAL A 155 -11.26 -0.61 -1.26
C VAL A 155 -12.21 -1.79 -1.17
N ILE A 156 -11.65 -3.00 -1.07
CA ILE A 156 -12.42 -4.21 -0.83
C ILE A 156 -11.85 -4.99 0.36
N SER A 157 -12.75 -5.55 1.17
CA SER A 157 -12.40 -6.48 2.23
C SER A 157 -13.31 -7.69 2.19
N ASN A 158 -12.75 -8.85 2.53
CA ASN A 158 -13.49 -10.10 2.68
C ASN A 158 -14.25 -10.26 4.00
N ARG A 159 -14.25 -9.22 4.84
CA ARG A 159 -14.98 -9.18 6.12
C ARG A 159 -16.12 -8.15 6.14
N THR A 160 -16.35 -7.45 5.03
CA THR A 160 -17.48 -6.52 4.86
C THR A 160 -18.62 -7.15 4.05
N ALA A 161 -19.84 -7.04 4.57
CA ALA A 161 -20.99 -7.89 4.21
C ALA A 161 -21.74 -7.50 2.91
N SER A 162 -21.24 -6.58 2.09
CA SER A 162 -21.98 -6.12 0.91
C SER A 162 -21.07 -5.68 -0.22
N SER A 163 -21.29 -6.26 -1.41
CA SER A 163 -20.72 -5.86 -2.69
C SER A 163 -21.52 -4.76 -3.40
N LYS A 164 -22.61 -4.26 -2.78
CA LYS A 164 -23.57 -3.40 -3.49
C LYS A 164 -22.97 -2.04 -3.90
N GLU A 165 -21.96 -1.54 -3.21
CA GLU A 165 -21.20 -0.35 -3.62
C GLU A 165 -19.73 -0.52 -3.22
N LEU A 166 -18.82 -0.53 -4.20
CA LEU A 166 -17.38 -0.58 -3.98
C LEU A 166 -16.94 0.74 -3.35
N THR A 167 -16.37 0.68 -2.14
CA THR A 167 -15.88 1.90 -1.47
C THR A 167 -14.75 2.50 -2.30
N ARG A 168 -14.88 3.78 -2.69
CA ARG A 168 -13.86 4.53 -3.42
C ARG A 168 -13.29 5.64 -2.57
N ILE A 169 -11.97 5.78 -2.60
CA ILE A 169 -11.21 6.77 -1.84
C ILE A 169 -10.25 7.52 -2.76
N ALA A 170 -9.68 8.64 -2.30
CA ALA A 170 -8.82 9.49 -3.14
C ALA A 170 -9.55 9.95 -4.42
N THR A 171 -10.84 10.28 -4.29
CA THR A 171 -11.72 10.70 -5.38
C THR A 171 -11.65 12.21 -5.62
N ARG A 172 -11.12 12.97 -4.67
CA ARG A 172 -10.97 14.43 -4.77
C ARG A 172 -9.60 14.86 -4.28
N SER A 173 -9.20 16.07 -4.66
CA SER A 173 -8.02 16.72 -4.09
C SER A 173 -8.26 17.07 -2.62
N GLY A 174 -7.21 17.03 -1.81
CA GLY A 174 -7.28 17.38 -0.39
C GLY A 174 -7.65 16.24 0.56
N GLU A 175 -7.72 14.99 0.09
CA GLU A 175 -8.01 13.83 0.92
C GLU A 175 -6.69 13.24 1.47
N THR A 176 -6.64 12.92 2.77
CA THR A 176 -5.54 12.19 3.40
C THR A 176 -6.13 11.05 4.21
N LEU A 177 -5.79 9.81 3.86
CA LEU A 177 -6.52 8.61 4.29
C LEU A 177 -5.54 7.47 4.60
N GLY A 178 -5.80 6.75 5.69
CA GLY A 178 -5.01 5.62 6.14
C GLY A 178 -5.78 4.30 6.13
N LEU A 179 -5.04 3.21 5.96
CA LEU A 179 -5.52 1.85 6.10
C LEU A 179 -4.48 0.98 6.81
N SER A 180 -4.96 0.00 7.58
CA SER A 180 -4.10 -0.96 8.28
C SER A 180 -4.79 -2.33 8.34
N ASN A 181 -4.48 -3.14 9.34
CA ASN A 181 -4.89 -4.53 9.47
C ASN A 181 -6.32 -4.70 10.02
N SER A 182 -7.22 -3.78 9.66
CA SER A 182 -8.63 -3.73 10.04
C SER A 182 -9.49 -3.28 8.86
N HIS A 183 -10.80 -3.17 9.08
CA HIS A 183 -11.69 -2.61 8.07
C HIS A 183 -11.32 -1.14 7.79
N TYR A 184 -11.53 -0.69 6.55
CA TYR A 184 -11.37 0.72 6.22
C TYR A 184 -12.30 1.59 7.07
N GLY A 185 -11.81 2.77 7.49
CA GLY A 185 -12.53 3.67 8.39
C GLY A 185 -12.47 3.30 9.87
N ASP A 186 -11.72 2.27 10.27
CA ASP A 186 -11.50 1.93 11.69
C ASP A 186 -10.57 2.97 12.37
N ALA A 187 -11.17 4.02 12.92
CA ALA A 187 -10.47 5.06 13.67
C ALA A 187 -9.99 4.60 15.07
N THR A 188 -10.23 3.34 15.48
CA THR A 188 -9.75 2.81 16.77
C THR A 188 -8.27 2.43 16.78
N TRP A 189 -7.59 2.56 15.63
CA TRP A 189 -6.16 2.31 15.46
C TRP A 189 -5.38 3.62 15.49
N PRO A 190 -4.72 3.98 16.61
CA PRO A 190 -4.09 5.28 16.76
C PRO A 190 -3.04 5.57 15.70
N LYS A 191 -2.30 4.57 15.22
CA LYS A 191 -1.30 4.76 14.17
C LYS A 191 -1.87 5.22 12.84
N VAL A 192 -3.13 4.89 12.53
CA VAL A 192 -3.80 5.29 11.29
C VAL A 192 -4.12 6.78 11.37
N VAL A 193 -4.82 7.18 12.44
CA VAL A 193 -5.17 8.59 12.71
C VAL A 193 -3.92 9.46 12.81
N GLN A 194 -2.91 9.00 13.55
CA GLN A 194 -1.62 9.69 13.67
C GLN A 194 -0.90 9.77 12.33
N GLY A 195 -0.92 8.70 11.54
CA GLY A 195 -0.30 8.67 10.22
C GLY A 195 -0.91 9.69 9.26
N GLU A 196 -2.24 9.79 9.22
CA GLU A 196 -2.97 10.79 8.44
C GLU A 196 -2.59 12.22 8.85
N GLN A 197 -2.59 12.51 10.15
CA GLN A 197 -2.20 13.81 10.69
C GLN A 197 -0.75 14.18 10.32
N LEU A 198 0.18 13.25 10.54
CA LEU A 198 1.60 13.45 10.23
C LEU A 198 1.84 13.70 8.74
N LEU A 199 1.15 12.99 7.84
CA LEU A 199 1.28 13.21 6.41
C LEU A 199 0.71 14.57 6.00
N GLN A 200 -0.43 14.98 6.57
CA GLN A 200 -1.01 16.30 6.31
C GLN A 200 -0.08 17.43 6.76
N GLU A 201 0.52 17.31 7.94
CA GLU A 201 1.51 18.26 8.46
C GLU A 201 2.77 18.32 7.59
N ALA A 202 3.29 17.16 7.17
CA ALA A 202 4.46 17.07 6.30
C ALA A 202 4.21 17.74 4.94
N ILE A 203 3.02 17.52 4.35
CA ILE A 203 2.61 18.19 3.10
C ILE A 203 2.55 19.70 3.28
N ASN A 204 1.90 20.19 4.33
CA ASN A 204 1.78 21.63 4.60
C ASN A 204 3.16 22.29 4.80
N LEU A 205 4.06 21.63 5.53
CA LEU A 205 5.42 22.10 5.73
C LEU A 205 6.23 22.09 4.42
N HIS A 206 6.12 21.04 3.63
CA HIS A 206 6.81 20.93 2.34
C HIS A 206 6.38 22.01 1.35
N VAL A 207 5.07 22.26 1.26
CA VAL A 207 4.50 23.32 0.41
C VAL A 207 4.96 24.70 0.87
N SER A 208 4.87 25.01 2.17
CA SER A 208 5.24 26.32 2.71
C SER A 208 6.74 26.62 2.64
N SER A 209 7.58 25.59 2.75
CA SER A 209 9.04 25.71 2.60
C SER A 209 9.51 25.64 1.15
N ASN A 210 8.62 25.34 0.19
CA ASN A 210 8.96 25.07 -1.20
C ASN A 210 10.04 23.99 -1.35
N GLY A 211 9.94 22.91 -0.55
CA GLY A 211 10.90 21.80 -0.54
C GLY A 211 11.01 21.08 -1.88
N ASN A 212 12.09 20.36 -2.12
CA ASN A 212 12.27 19.54 -3.31
C ASN A 212 11.69 18.11 -3.10
N GLU A 213 11.72 17.26 -4.13
CA GLU A 213 11.20 15.87 -4.04
C GLU A 213 11.83 15.06 -2.89
N GLU A 214 13.13 15.23 -2.67
CA GLU A 214 13.88 14.50 -1.65
C GLU A 214 13.44 14.90 -0.24
N ASP A 215 13.14 16.18 -0.01
CA ASP A 215 12.62 16.65 1.28
C ASP A 215 11.30 15.93 1.64
N LEU A 216 10.43 15.71 0.64
CA LEU A 216 9.16 14.99 0.83
C LEU A 216 9.38 13.49 1.06
N ILE A 217 10.32 12.87 0.34
CA ILE A 217 10.70 11.46 0.54
C ILE A 217 11.25 11.26 1.95
N GLN A 218 12.15 12.12 2.41
CA GLN A 218 12.73 12.04 3.76
C GLN A 218 11.68 12.28 4.84
N ALA A 219 10.76 13.23 4.65
CA ALA A 219 9.62 13.41 5.56
C ALA A 219 8.75 12.15 5.64
N GLY A 220 8.40 11.56 4.50
CA GLY A 220 7.63 10.32 4.41
C GLY A 220 8.33 9.14 5.12
N LEU A 221 9.63 8.97 4.91
CA LEU A 221 10.43 7.96 5.60
C LEU A 221 10.52 8.21 7.12
N GLY A 222 10.55 9.48 7.53
CA GLY A 222 10.47 9.88 8.94
C GLY A 222 9.14 9.47 9.58
N ILE A 223 8.03 9.64 8.86
CA ILE A 223 6.70 9.17 9.30
C ILE A 223 6.68 7.64 9.41
N LEU A 224 7.15 6.93 8.39
CA LEU A 224 7.20 5.46 8.37
C LEU A 224 8.13 4.87 9.45
N SER A 225 8.98 5.69 10.05
CA SER A 225 9.91 5.30 11.12
C SER A 225 9.42 5.70 12.53
N ARG A 226 8.19 6.23 12.67
CA ARG A 226 7.62 6.57 13.98
C ARG A 226 7.32 5.32 14.80
N ASN A 227 8.06 5.16 15.90
CA ASN A 227 7.83 4.11 16.89
C ASN A 227 7.15 4.69 18.13
N ASN A 228 5.93 4.23 18.39
CA ASN A 228 5.11 4.61 19.54
C ASN A 228 4.75 3.38 20.41
N LEU A 229 5.45 2.25 20.23
CA LEU A 229 5.24 1.09 21.08
C LEU A 229 5.69 1.36 22.52
N PRO A 230 4.87 1.02 23.52
CA PRO A 230 5.34 0.97 24.89
C PRO A 230 6.35 -0.18 25.05
N PRO A 231 7.31 -0.07 26.00
CA PRO A 231 8.12 -1.21 26.39
C PRO A 231 7.24 -2.40 26.79
N LYS A 232 7.60 -3.60 26.34
CA LYS A 232 6.92 -4.84 26.77
C LYS A 232 7.16 -5.05 28.26
N ARG A 233 6.09 -5.29 29.03
CA ARG A 233 6.24 -5.64 30.46
C ARG A 233 6.74 -7.08 30.60
N GLU A 234 7.44 -7.36 31.70
CA GLU A 234 7.96 -8.71 31.98
C GLU A 234 6.85 -9.76 32.08
N ASP A 235 5.70 -9.38 32.65
CA ASP A 235 4.53 -10.24 32.86
C ASP A 235 3.55 -10.28 31.67
N GLU A 236 3.79 -9.49 30.63
CA GLU A 236 2.91 -9.43 29.47
C GLU A 236 3.23 -10.54 28.47
N ASP A 237 2.23 -11.36 28.14
CA ASP A 237 2.39 -12.39 27.13
C ASP A 237 2.51 -11.79 25.71
N ALA A 238 3.12 -12.53 24.79
CA ALA A 238 3.37 -12.06 23.43
C ALA A 238 2.07 -11.73 22.65
N LYS A 239 0.98 -12.47 22.87
CA LYS A 239 -0.30 -12.23 22.16
C LYS A 239 -0.92 -10.91 22.62
N THR A 240 -0.83 -10.62 23.92
CA THR A 240 -1.26 -9.34 24.50
C THR A 240 -0.38 -8.21 23.98
N TYR A 241 0.95 -8.36 23.98
CA TYR A 241 1.85 -7.30 23.50
C TYR A 241 1.64 -6.96 22.01
N VAL A 242 1.35 -7.95 21.16
CA VAL A 242 1.00 -7.72 19.75
C VAL A 242 -0.24 -6.81 19.59
N ARG A 243 -1.13 -6.70 20.60
CA ARG A 243 -2.23 -5.72 20.60
C ARG A 243 -1.74 -4.27 20.56
N GLN A 244 -0.53 -4.01 21.05
CA GLN A 244 0.07 -2.68 21.03
C GLN A 244 0.50 -2.24 19.63
N PHE A 245 0.63 -3.15 18.66
CA PHE A 245 1.10 -2.82 17.30
C PHE A 245 0.14 -1.91 16.51
N ARG A 246 -1.09 -1.74 16.98
CA ARG A 246 -2.02 -0.75 16.45
C ARG A 246 -1.64 0.70 16.82
N ASN A 247 -0.74 0.88 17.78
CA ASN A 247 -0.33 2.20 18.27
C ASN A 247 0.91 2.75 17.57
N SER A 248 1.59 1.96 16.74
CA SER A 248 2.88 2.34 16.15
C SER A 248 2.95 2.09 14.65
N ILE A 249 3.52 3.05 13.90
CA ILE A 249 3.71 2.95 12.44
C ILE A 249 4.89 2.02 12.13
N LEU A 250 6.02 2.21 12.82
CA LEU A 250 7.17 1.31 12.79
C LEU A 250 7.01 0.26 13.89
N ILE A 251 7.20 -1.01 13.53
CA ILE A 251 7.34 -2.10 14.49
C ILE A 251 8.83 -2.49 14.55
N PRO A 252 9.55 -2.18 15.64
CA PRO A 252 10.92 -2.68 15.82
C PRO A 252 10.94 -4.21 15.87
N PRO A 253 12.10 -4.86 15.67
CA PRO A 253 12.23 -6.29 15.82
C PRO A 253 11.75 -6.76 17.19
N VAL A 254 10.75 -7.64 17.19
CA VAL A 254 10.21 -8.28 18.39
C VAL A 254 10.24 -9.78 18.20
N GLN A 255 10.48 -10.52 19.29
CA GLN A 255 10.40 -11.98 19.25
C GLN A 255 8.95 -12.43 19.08
N GLY A 256 8.63 -13.00 17.92
CA GLY A 256 7.37 -13.66 17.61
C GLY A 256 7.45 -15.18 17.79
N THR A 257 6.33 -15.86 17.51
CA THR A 257 6.21 -17.32 17.64
C THR A 257 7.02 -18.10 16.61
N GLU A 258 7.18 -17.54 15.41
CA GLU A 258 7.90 -18.17 14.29
C GLU A 258 9.28 -17.53 14.06
N GLY A 259 9.67 -16.53 14.86
CA GLY A 259 10.93 -15.80 14.73
C GLY A 259 10.76 -14.31 14.97
N LEU A 260 11.78 -13.52 14.62
CA LEU A 260 11.72 -12.06 14.70
C LEU A 260 10.66 -11.51 13.73
N TYR A 261 9.78 -10.65 14.25
CA TYR A 261 8.76 -9.93 13.51
C TYR A 261 9.04 -8.43 13.59
N GLY A 262 8.79 -7.69 12.51
CA GLY A 262 8.96 -6.25 12.52
C GLY A 262 8.66 -5.62 11.16
N THR A 263 8.84 -4.30 11.06
CA THR A 263 8.78 -3.61 9.77
C THR A 263 9.99 -4.03 8.94
N GLN A 264 9.72 -4.68 7.81
CA GLN A 264 10.76 -5.17 6.89
C GLN A 264 11.02 -4.17 5.75
N LYS A 265 9.94 -3.56 5.22
CA LYS A 265 9.99 -2.67 4.05
C LYS A 265 9.23 -1.39 4.32
N GLN A 266 9.78 -0.27 3.87
CA GLN A 266 9.12 1.04 3.83
C GLN A 266 9.03 1.47 2.37
N THR A 267 7.85 1.88 1.89
CA THR A 267 7.64 2.28 0.50
C THR A 267 7.05 3.68 0.43
N ILE A 268 7.62 4.50 -0.46
CA ILE A 268 7.11 5.83 -0.83
C ILE A 268 6.75 5.81 -2.30
N ILE A 269 5.54 6.27 -2.65
CA ILE A 269 5.17 6.55 -4.04
C ILE A 269 4.73 8.00 -4.12
N LEU A 270 5.34 8.75 -5.04
CA LEU A 270 4.93 10.08 -5.42
C LEU A 270 4.53 10.06 -6.89
N VAL A 271 3.40 10.68 -7.24
CA VAL A 271 3.03 10.93 -8.64
C VAL A 271 2.86 12.42 -8.82
N SER A 272 3.62 13.01 -9.74
CA SER A 272 3.51 14.42 -10.09
C SER A 272 2.25 14.71 -10.93
N ASP A 273 1.88 15.98 -11.03
CA ASP A 273 0.85 16.46 -11.95
C ASP A 273 1.12 16.11 -13.42
N SER A 274 2.39 16.04 -13.81
CA SER A 274 2.84 15.58 -15.13
C SER A 274 2.74 14.07 -15.35
N GLY A 275 2.40 13.29 -14.32
CA GLY A 275 2.29 11.83 -14.40
C GLY A 275 3.59 11.07 -14.21
N LYS A 276 4.64 11.74 -13.73
CA LYS A 276 5.89 11.09 -13.38
C LYS A 276 5.72 10.41 -12.02
N MET A 277 5.90 9.10 -11.98
CA MET A 277 5.93 8.32 -10.74
C MET A 277 7.36 8.20 -10.23
N THR A 278 7.56 8.52 -8.95
CA THR A 278 8.75 8.14 -8.18
C THR A 278 8.35 7.07 -7.17
N PHE A 279 8.99 5.91 -7.24
CA PHE A 279 8.82 4.79 -6.32
C PHE A 279 10.12 4.58 -5.55
N VAL A 280 10.06 4.57 -4.22
CA VAL A 280 11.20 4.28 -3.34
C VAL A 280 10.83 3.13 -2.42
N GLU A 281 11.62 2.07 -2.38
CA GLU A 281 11.54 1.03 -1.35
C GLU A 281 12.83 1.03 -0.53
N ARG A 282 12.66 1.12 0.79
CA ARG A 282 13.72 0.95 1.79
C ARG A 282 13.57 -0.39 2.47
N THR A 283 14.60 -1.21 2.38
CA THR A 283 14.71 -2.51 3.05
C THR A 283 15.41 -2.33 4.39
N LEU A 284 14.75 -2.66 5.49
CA LEU A 284 15.33 -2.47 6.84
C LEU A 284 16.17 -3.66 7.30
N PHE A 285 15.86 -4.87 6.83
CA PHE A 285 16.52 -6.11 7.23
C PHE A 285 16.79 -7.01 6.02
N ASP A 286 17.93 -7.72 6.05
CA ASP A 286 18.29 -8.73 5.06
C ASP A 286 17.62 -10.08 5.34
N GLU A 287 17.96 -11.10 4.54
CA GLU A 287 17.42 -12.46 4.67
C GLU A 287 17.81 -13.18 5.98
N ASP A 288 18.90 -12.74 6.62
CA ASP A 288 19.35 -13.21 7.93
C ASP A 288 18.70 -12.44 9.09
N ALA A 289 17.72 -11.56 8.79
CA ALA A 289 17.12 -10.62 9.74
C ALA A 289 18.11 -9.63 10.38
N LYS A 290 19.23 -9.34 9.72
CA LYS A 290 20.20 -8.34 10.16
C LYS A 290 19.85 -6.97 9.58
N PRO A 291 20.04 -5.86 10.34
CA PRO A 291 19.79 -4.53 9.82
C PRO A 291 20.62 -4.21 8.57
N VAL A 292 19.98 -3.70 7.52
CA VAL A 292 20.68 -3.21 6.32
C VAL A 292 21.12 -1.77 6.55
N VAL A 293 22.42 -1.56 6.71
CA VAL A 293 22.98 -0.25 7.09
C VAL A 293 23.42 0.56 5.87
N ALA A 294 23.98 -0.08 4.83
CA ALA A 294 24.51 0.63 3.67
C ALA A 294 23.38 1.13 2.76
N ILE A 295 23.32 2.46 2.55
CA ILE A 295 22.23 3.13 1.82
C ILE A 295 21.99 2.52 0.43
N ASP A 296 23.05 2.28 -0.35
CA ASP A 296 22.95 1.75 -1.71
C ASP A 296 22.33 0.34 -1.78
N SER A 297 22.48 -0.44 -0.71
CA SER A 297 21.83 -1.76 -0.58
C SER A 297 20.45 -1.68 0.06
N ARG A 298 20.15 -0.57 0.72
CA ARG A 298 18.95 -0.35 1.54
C ARG A 298 17.82 0.22 0.71
N ASP A 299 18.09 1.26 -0.07
CA ASP A 299 17.09 2.08 -0.73
C ASP A 299 17.15 1.84 -2.25
N LYS A 300 16.08 1.28 -2.82
CA LYS A 300 15.87 1.19 -4.26
C LYS A 300 14.95 2.31 -4.73
N ARG A 301 15.30 2.98 -5.82
CA ARG A 301 14.53 4.08 -6.41
C ARG A 301 14.26 3.83 -7.89
N PHE A 302 13.03 4.05 -8.30
CA PHE A 302 12.57 3.98 -9.68
C PHE A 302 11.81 5.24 -10.03
N ALA A 303 12.03 5.77 -11.23
CA ALA A 303 11.27 6.91 -11.75
C ALA A 303 10.86 6.64 -13.20
N PHE A 304 9.59 6.85 -13.52
CA PHE A 304 9.04 6.61 -14.86
C PHE A 304 7.77 7.43 -15.09
N ASP A 305 7.47 7.73 -16.35
CA ASP A 305 6.20 8.35 -16.73
C ASP A 305 5.10 7.29 -16.80
N ILE A 306 3.94 7.57 -16.21
CA ILE A 306 2.77 6.71 -16.29
C ILE A 306 2.24 6.74 -17.72
N GLU A 307 2.19 5.57 -18.36
CA GLU A 307 1.68 5.41 -19.71
C GLU A 307 0.20 5.78 -19.79
N GLY A 308 -0.13 6.66 -20.73
CA GLY A 308 -1.50 7.15 -20.91
C GLY A 308 -1.91 8.26 -19.93
N TRP A 309 -0.97 8.83 -19.16
CA TRP A 309 -1.23 10.03 -18.38
C TRP A 309 -1.50 11.21 -19.31
N ARG A 310 -2.76 11.65 -19.38
CA ARG A 310 -3.17 12.81 -20.17
C ARG A 310 -3.23 14.01 -19.25
N SER A 311 -2.22 14.88 -19.36
CA SER A 311 -2.10 16.08 -18.54
C SER A 311 -3.24 17.04 -18.77
#